data_AF-A0A484YL30-F1
#
_entry.id   AF-A0A484YL30-F1
#
_cell.length_a   1.000
_cell.length_b   1.000
_cell.length_c   1.000
_cell.angle_alpha   90.00
_cell.angle_beta   90.00
_cell.angle_gamma   90.00
#
_symmetry.space_group_name_H-M   'P 1'
#
loop_
_entity.id
_entity.type
_entity.pdbx_description
1 polymer ?
#
loop_
_entity_poly.entity_id
_entity_poly.type
_entity_poly.pdbx_seq_one_letter_code
_entity_poly.pdbx_strand_id
1 'polypeptide(L)'
;MLSRAPTAIVGEEHTNADHHAIELWLLQNMVKKRPQGSVLLEMLTPDQQPAVDRVKQALHDGAAMREPRIQEALRWNAGWPWTLYGALLMTALKADYPLLAANITRERIGEIYQNPVFPGG
;
A
#
# COMPACT_ATOMS: atom_id res chain seq x y z
N MET A 1 -8.89 -18.09 -11.81
CA MET A 1 -9.35 -16.69 -11.77
C MET A 1 -8.80 -16.04 -10.52
N LEU A 2 -8.18 -14.86 -10.62
CA LEU A 2 -7.51 -14.18 -9.51
C LEU A 2 -8.43 -13.98 -8.28
N SER A 3 -9.73 -13.80 -8.50
CA SER A 3 -10.73 -13.67 -7.44
C SER A 3 -11.02 -14.95 -6.63
N ARG A 4 -10.45 -16.10 -7.00
CA ARG A 4 -10.54 -17.34 -6.22
C ARG A 4 -9.28 -17.63 -5.42
N ALA A 5 -8.19 -16.90 -5.66
CA ALA A 5 -6.95 -17.07 -4.92
C ALA A 5 -7.06 -16.39 -3.54
N PRO A 6 -6.57 -17.02 -2.46
CA PRO A 6 -6.55 -16.39 -1.14
C PRO A 6 -5.59 -15.19 -1.11
N THR A 7 -4.50 -15.27 -1.89
CA THR A 7 -3.47 -14.25 -2.02
C THR A 7 -3.22 -13.92 -3.49
N ALA A 8 -2.97 -12.65 -3.78
CA ALA A 8 -2.55 -12.17 -5.10
C ALA A 8 -1.32 -11.27 -4.90
N ILE A 9 -0.25 -11.55 -5.64
CA ILE A 9 0.94 -10.69 -5.71
C ILE A 9 0.86 -9.98 -7.06
N VAL A 10 1.00 -8.67 -7.04
CA VAL A 10 0.97 -7.82 -8.24
C VAL A 10 2.33 -7.17 -8.33
N GLY A 11 3.05 -7.45 -9.41
CA GLY A 11 4.34 -6.84 -9.69
C GLY A 11 4.15 -5.62 -10.58
N GLU A 12 4.95 -4.59 -10.34
CA GLU A 12 4.96 -3.36 -11.14
C GLU A 12 6.36 -2.97 -11.57
N GLU A 13 6.41 -2.04 -12.53
CA GLU A 13 7.60 -1.26 -12.82
C GLU A 13 7.27 0.15 -12.32
N HIS A 14 8.04 0.67 -11.38
CA HIS A 14 7.68 1.86 -10.60
C HIS A 14 7.47 3.14 -11.41
N THR A 15 7.93 3.16 -12.67
CA THR A 15 7.80 4.28 -13.62
C THR A 15 6.73 4.07 -14.68
N ASN A 16 6.18 2.87 -14.81
CA ASN A 16 5.25 2.52 -15.88
C ASN A 16 3.80 2.87 -15.49
N ALA A 17 3.28 3.98 -16.02
CA ALA A 17 1.94 4.46 -15.71
C ALA A 17 0.81 3.45 -16.00
N ASP A 18 0.97 2.55 -16.97
CA ASP A 18 -0.03 1.54 -17.28
C ASP A 18 -0.12 0.48 -16.16
N HIS A 19 1.01 0.14 -15.53
CA HIS A 19 1.01 -0.77 -14.38
C HIS A 19 0.22 -0.16 -13.21
N HIS A 20 0.48 1.10 -12.86
CA HIS A 20 -0.28 1.85 -11.84
C HIS A 20 -1.78 1.89 -12.14
N ALA A 21 -2.15 2.10 -13.42
CA ALA A 21 -3.54 2.12 -13.83
C ALA A 21 -4.21 0.74 -13.67
N ILE A 22 -3.50 -0.34 -14.01
CA ILE A 22 -3.98 -1.72 -13.85
C ILE A 22 -4.13 -2.09 -12.37
N GLU A 23 -3.20 -1.68 -11.51
CA GLU A 23 -3.28 -1.90 -10.06
C GLU A 23 -4.50 -1.23 -9.44
N LEU A 24 -4.72 0.04 -9.77
CA LEU A 24 -5.89 0.78 -9.33
C LEU A 24 -7.18 0.11 -9.81
N TRP A 25 -7.24 -0.27 -11.09
CA TRP A 25 -8.37 -0.99 -11.67
C TRP A 25 -8.61 -2.31 -10.93
N LEU A 26 -7.55 -3.07 -10.66
CA LEU A 26 -7.64 -4.35 -9.98
C LEU A 26 -8.18 -4.18 -8.57
N LEU A 27 -7.64 -3.22 -7.81
CA LEU A 27 -8.08 -2.92 -6.45
C LEU A 27 -9.58 -2.57 -6.40
N GLN A 28 -10.03 -1.69 -7.31
CA GLN A 28 -11.42 -1.25 -7.39
C GLN A 28 -12.39 -2.36 -7.83
N ASN A 29 -11.92 -3.38 -8.55
CA ASN A 29 -12.77 -4.44 -9.09
C ASN A 29 -12.71 -5.74 -8.28
N MET A 30 -11.63 -6.00 -7.53
CA MET A 30 -11.52 -7.20 -6.70
C MET A 30 -12.57 -7.22 -5.59
N VAL A 31 -12.77 -6.08 -4.92
CA VAL A 31 -13.78 -5.89 -3.86
C VAL A 31 -15.21 -6.20 -4.33
N LYS A 32 -15.49 -6.09 -5.64
CA LYS A 32 -16.79 -6.40 -6.24
C LYS A 32 -17.00 -7.89 -6.51
N LYS A 33 -15.92 -8.68 -6.47
CA LYS A 33 -15.93 -10.12 -6.79
C LYS A 33 -15.79 -10.99 -5.55
N ARG A 34 -15.24 -10.47 -4.46
CA ARG A 34 -15.05 -11.18 -3.19
C ARG A 34 -14.88 -10.20 -2.02
N PRO A 35 -15.08 -10.64 -0.77
CA PRO A 35 -14.54 -9.96 0.38
C PRO A 35 -13.04 -9.73 0.21
N GLN A 36 -12.63 -8.48 0.37
CA GLN A 36 -11.24 -8.07 0.26
C GLN A 36 -10.57 -8.22 1.61
N GLY A 37 -9.47 -8.96 1.65
CA GLY A 37 -8.57 -8.99 2.81
C GLY A 37 -7.70 -7.73 2.84
N SER A 38 -6.62 -7.77 3.61
CA SER A 38 -5.68 -6.64 3.66
C SER A 38 -5.02 -6.36 2.31
N VAL A 39 -4.69 -5.09 2.08
CA VAL A 39 -3.80 -4.66 1.00
C VAL A 39 -2.45 -4.32 1.61
N LEU A 40 -1.39 -4.84 1.01
CA LEU A 40 -0.01 -4.66 1.45
C LEU A 40 0.70 -3.81 0.38
N LEU A 41 1.34 -2.70 0.78
CA LEU A 41 2.11 -1.85 -0.13
C LEU A 41 3.58 -1.78 0.28
N GLU A 42 4.48 -2.07 -0.65
CA GLU A 42 5.94 -1.97 -0.48
C GLU A 42 6.40 -0.52 -0.22
N MET A 43 5.64 0.44 -0.73
CA MET A 43 5.96 1.87 -0.68
C MET A 43 5.81 2.43 0.75
N LEU A 44 5.14 1.68 1.63
CA LEU A 44 4.98 1.97 3.05
C LEU A 44 5.96 1.14 3.89
N THR A 45 6.69 1.81 4.77
CA THR A 45 7.59 1.18 5.75
C THR A 45 6.87 0.88 7.07
N PRO A 46 7.34 -0.10 7.87
CA PRO A 46 6.65 -0.48 9.11
C PRO A 46 6.50 0.67 10.13
N ASP A 47 7.44 1.61 10.18
CA ASP A 47 7.35 2.79 11.05
C ASP A 47 6.27 3.80 10.61
N GLN A 48 5.74 3.67 9.38
CA GLN A 48 4.60 4.45 8.90
C GLN A 48 3.25 3.84 9.29
N GLN A 49 3.19 2.59 9.77
CA GLN A 49 1.92 1.92 10.09
C GLN A 49 1.05 2.71 11.09
N PRO A 50 1.57 3.27 12.20
CA PRO A 50 0.77 4.08 13.10
C PRO A 50 0.20 5.37 12.46
N ALA A 51 0.86 5.89 11.42
CA ALA A 51 0.32 7.02 10.66
C ALA A 51 -0.78 6.57 9.69
N VAL A 52 -0.58 5.42 9.02
CA VAL A 52 -1.59 4.80 8.14
C VAL A 52 -2.88 4.55 8.92
N ASP A 53 -2.79 3.91 10.08
CA ASP A 53 -3.95 3.57 10.91
C ASP A 53 -4.72 4.81 11.36
N ARG A 54 -4.00 5.86 11.81
CA ARG A 54 -4.62 7.13 12.22
C ARG A 54 -5.30 7.86 11.07
N VAL A 55 -4.66 7.93 9.89
CA VAL A 55 -5.25 8.58 8.70
C VAL A 55 -6.49 7.80 8.25
N LYS A 56 -6.41 6.47 8.23
CA LYS A 56 -7.53 5.60 7.89
C LYS A 56 -8.70 5.83 8.84
N GLN A 57 -8.46 5.77 10.15
CA GLN A 57 -9.49 6.02 11.16
C GLN A 57 -10.12 7.42 10.99
N ALA A 58 -9.31 8.47 10.81
CA ALA A 58 -9.82 9.82 10.62
C ALA A 58 -10.71 9.94 9.37
N LEU A 59 -10.33 9.32 8.25
CA LEU A 59 -11.14 9.30 7.03
C LEU A 59 -12.46 8.54 7.22
N HIS A 60 -12.45 7.43 7.97
CA HIS A 60 -13.65 6.67 8.34
C HIS A 60 -14.57 7.46 9.28
N ASP A 61 -14.00 8.26 10.19
CA ASP A 61 -14.73 9.16 11.07
C ASP A 61 -15.27 10.41 10.35
N GLY A 62 -15.07 10.51 9.03
CA GLY A 62 -15.59 11.59 8.18
C GLY A 62 -14.69 12.83 8.10
N ALA A 63 -13.43 12.75 8.53
CA ALA A 63 -12.50 13.87 8.42
C ALA A 63 -12.22 14.20 6.94
N ALA A 64 -12.43 15.47 6.56
CA ALA A 64 -12.09 15.96 5.23
C ALA A 64 -10.58 16.29 5.15
N MET A 65 -9.75 15.27 4.89
CA MET A 65 -8.31 15.46 4.68
C MET A 65 -7.98 15.65 3.19
N ARG A 66 -7.25 16.71 2.86
CA ARG A 66 -6.72 16.93 1.50
C ARG A 66 -5.49 16.04 1.27
N GLU A 67 -5.27 15.64 0.01
CA GLU A 67 -4.13 14.76 -0.35
C GLU A 67 -2.75 15.26 0.14
N PRO A 68 -2.39 16.55 0.05
CA PRO A 68 -1.10 17.02 0.57
C PRO A 68 -0.94 16.79 2.08
N ARG A 69 -2.04 16.92 2.84
CA ARG A 69 -2.04 16.66 4.28
C ARG A 69 -1.91 15.18 4.60
N ILE A 70 -2.47 14.32 3.74
CA ILE A 70 -2.32 12.87 3.84
C ILE A 70 -0.87 12.47 3.53
N GLN A 71 -0.30 12.97 2.44
CA GLN A 71 1.12 12.75 2.11
C GLN A 71 2.05 13.12 3.27
N GLU A 72 1.84 14.30 3.85
CA GLU A 72 2.59 14.78 5.00
C GLU A 72 2.40 13.88 6.23
N ALA A 73 1.15 13.55 6.57
CA ALA A 73 0.83 12.71 7.73
C ALA A 73 1.45 11.31 7.63
N LEU A 74 1.48 10.74 6.43
CA LEU A 74 2.11 9.45 6.16
C LEU A 74 3.63 9.54 6.09
N ARG A 75 4.21 10.75 6.06
CA ARG A 75 5.63 10.98 5.74
C ARG A 75 5.99 10.29 4.42
N TRP A 76 5.15 10.49 3.40
CA TRP A 76 5.27 9.79 2.12
C TRP A 76 6.64 10.01 1.51
N ASN A 77 7.29 8.92 1.07
CA ASN A 77 8.61 8.99 0.49
C ASN A 77 8.54 9.61 -0.92
N ALA A 78 9.24 10.72 -1.13
CA ALA A 78 9.30 11.41 -2.42
C ALA A 78 9.92 10.57 -3.55
N GLY A 79 10.62 9.47 -3.23
CA GLY A 79 11.07 8.47 -4.20
C GLY A 79 9.93 7.72 -4.90
N TRP A 80 8.71 7.80 -4.36
CA TRP A 80 7.49 7.29 -4.97
C TRP A 80 6.63 8.47 -5.48
N PRO A 81 6.63 8.79 -6.79
CA PRO A 81 5.90 9.94 -7.30
C PRO A 81 4.40 9.86 -6.98
N TRP A 82 3.87 10.81 -6.22
CA TRP A 82 2.46 10.81 -5.81
C TRP A 82 1.48 10.75 -6.99
N THR A 83 1.87 11.29 -8.15
CA THR A 83 1.09 11.24 -9.39
C THR A 83 0.78 9.82 -9.86
N LEU A 84 1.59 8.83 -9.46
CA LEU A 84 1.41 7.42 -9.78
C LEU A 84 0.63 6.69 -8.67
N TYR A 85 1.04 6.89 -7.41
CA TYR A 85 0.53 6.10 -6.28
C TYR A 85 -0.68 6.70 -5.56
N GLY A 86 -0.91 8.01 -5.70
CA GLY A 86 -1.89 8.74 -4.89
C GLY A 86 -3.30 8.16 -4.99
N ALA A 87 -3.75 7.84 -6.21
CA ALA A 87 -5.08 7.27 -6.42
C ALA A 87 -5.22 5.87 -5.78
N LEU A 88 -4.19 5.03 -5.88
CA LEU A 88 -4.14 3.71 -5.26
C LEU A 88 -4.21 3.82 -3.73
N LEU A 89 -3.35 4.68 -3.17
CA LEU A 89 -3.24 4.88 -1.72
C LEU A 89 -4.54 5.45 -1.14
N MET A 90 -5.12 6.46 -1.80
CA MET A 90 -6.40 7.05 -1.40
C MET A 90 -7.55 6.05 -1.46
N THR A 91 -7.56 5.15 -2.45
CA THR A 91 -8.55 4.08 -2.55
C THR A 91 -8.41 3.09 -1.38
N ALA A 92 -7.19 2.65 -1.07
CA ALA A 92 -6.94 1.71 0.02
C ALA A 92 -7.18 2.32 1.41
N LEU A 93 -6.83 3.60 1.61
CA LEU A 93 -7.08 4.32 2.87
C LEU A 93 -8.57 4.41 3.16
N LYS A 94 -9.40 4.77 2.17
CA LYS A 94 -10.86 4.93 2.34
C LYS A 94 -11.63 3.62 2.44
N ALA A 95 -11.04 2.49 2.05
CA ALA A 95 -11.72 1.21 2.10
C ALA A 95 -11.87 0.67 3.53
N ASP A 96 -12.76 -0.31 3.75
CA ASP A 96 -12.97 -0.90 5.07
C ASP A 96 -11.89 -1.92 5.47
N TYR A 97 -11.19 -2.50 4.49
CA TYR A 97 -10.13 -3.48 4.75
C TYR A 97 -8.82 -2.82 5.20
N PRO A 98 -7.93 -3.54 5.93
CA PRO A 98 -6.66 -2.99 6.37
C PRO A 98 -5.74 -2.61 5.20
N LEU A 99 -5.03 -1.48 5.35
CA LEU A 99 -3.87 -1.12 4.54
C LEU A 99 -2.63 -1.32 5.40
N LEU A 100 -1.73 -2.19 4.96
CA LEU A 100 -0.56 -2.61 5.72
C LEU A 100 0.73 -2.26 4.99
N ALA A 101 1.74 -1.85 5.74
CA ALA A 101 3.10 -1.72 5.25
C ALA A 101 3.65 -3.11 4.88
N ALA A 102 4.21 -3.24 3.68
CA ALA A 102 4.81 -4.48 3.19
C ALA A 102 6.33 -4.41 3.14
N ASN A 103 6.92 -3.22 3.26
CA ASN A 103 8.37 -3.09 3.22
C ASN A 103 9.01 -3.73 4.45
N ILE A 104 10.21 -4.28 4.26
CA ILE A 104 11.06 -4.72 5.34
C ILE A 104 11.74 -3.50 5.98
N THR A 105 11.96 -3.54 7.29
CA THR A 105 12.61 -2.44 8.00
C THR A 105 14.04 -2.23 7.49
N ARG A 106 14.57 -1.00 7.56
CA ARG A 106 15.97 -0.74 7.17
C ARG A 106 16.96 -1.56 8.00
N GLU A 107 16.62 -1.82 9.25
CA GLU A 107 17.34 -2.70 10.16
C GLU A 107 17.40 -4.12 9.60
N ARG A 108 16.27 -4.63 9.09
CA ARG A 108 16.20 -5.96 8.48
C ARG A 108 16.87 -6.03 7.12
N ILE A 109 16.85 -4.95 6.33
CA ILE A 109 17.68 -4.83 5.12
C ILE A 109 19.17 -4.92 5.49
N GLY A 110 19.59 -4.20 6.52
CA GLY A 110 20.96 -4.25 7.06
C GLY A 110 21.35 -5.66 7.51
N GLU A 111 20.48 -6.35 8.24
CA GLU A 111 20.67 -7.75 8.64
C GLU A 111 20.77 -8.70 7.44
N ILE A 112 19.95 -8.53 6.39
CA ILE A 112 20.04 -9.34 5.16
C ILE A 112 21.35 -9.08 4.42
N TYR A 113 21.83 -7.84 4.36
CA TYR A 113 23.15 -7.54 3.78
C TYR A 113 24.31 -8.15 4.58
N GLN A 114 24.17 -8.24 5.91
CA GLN A 114 25.17 -8.88 6.78
C GLN A 114 25.05 -10.42 6.79
N ASN A 115 23.86 -10.95 6.50
CA ASN A 115 23.60 -12.39 6.52
C ASN A 115 22.45 -12.75 5.54
N PRO A 116 22.75 -13.05 4.26
CA PRO A 116 21.73 -13.24 3.22
C PRO A 116 21.04 -14.60 3.38
N VAL A 117 20.09 -14.68 4.30
CA VAL A 117 19.18 -15.81 4.44
C VAL A 117 17.79 -15.35 3.99
N PHE A 118 17.42 -15.74 2.77
CA PHE A 118 16.07 -15.50 2.27
C PHE A 118 15.08 -16.44 2.97
N PRO A 119 13.94 -15.93 3.47
CA PRO A 119 12.90 -16.82 4.00
C PRO A 119 12.37 -17.71 2.86
N GLY A 120 12.17 -19.01 3.16
CA GLY A 120 11.51 -19.94 2.25
C GLY A 120 10.06 -19.49 1.99
N GLY A 121 9.65 -19.55 0.71
CA GLY A 121 8.33 -19.14 0.25
C GLY A 121 7.19 -20.07 0.63
#